data_AF-A0A1X0Q7R0-F1
#
_entry.id   AF-A0A1X0Q7R0-F1
#
_cell.length_a   1.000
_cell.length_b   1.000
_cell.length_c   1.000
_cell.angle_alpha   90.00
_cell.angle_beta   90.00
_cell.angle_gamma   90.00
#
_symmetry.space_group_name_H-M   'P 1'
#
loop_
_entity.id
_entity.type
_entity.pdbx_description
1 polymer ?
#
loop_
_entity_poly.entity_id
_entity_poly.type
_entity_poly.pdbx_seq_one_letter_code
_entity_poly.pdbx_strand_id
1 'polypeptide(L)' 'MKEYNVILKKNLGHKYKLAHHRIVLKDPNIVINKRNYPLSPIKQEALKQQVVKLLKEGIIEELVSVYNNPVLLVSKKNGE' A
#
# COMPACT_ATOMS: atom_id res chain seq x y z
N MET A 1 -2.45 -21.44 -6.53
CA MET A 1 -2.06 -20.08 -6.97
C MET A 1 -3.29 -19.20 -6.74
N LYS A 2 -3.20 -18.13 -5.94
CA LYS A 2 -4.35 -17.24 -5.71
C LYS A 2 -4.54 -16.37 -6.95
N GLU A 3 -5.71 -16.42 -7.57
CA GLU A 3 -6.12 -15.47 -8.59
C GLU A 3 -6.31 -14.09 -7.96
N TYR A 4 -5.52 -13.13 -8.41
CA TYR A 4 -5.68 -11.73 -8.03
C TYR A 4 -6.79 -11.13 -8.88
N ASN A 5 -7.98 -10.98 -8.29
CA ASN A 5 -9.10 -10.30 -8.93
C ASN A 5 -8.77 -8.82 -9.07
N VAL A 6 -8.66 -8.35 -10.31
CA VAL A 6 -8.38 -6.97 -10.66
C VAL A 6 -9.62 -6.12 -10.33
N ILE A 7 -9.49 -5.24 -9.35
CA ILE A 7 -10.59 -4.37 -8.92
C ILE A 7 -10.78 -3.27 -9.97
N LEU A 8 -11.86 -3.38 -10.73
CA LEU A 8 -12.29 -2.37 -11.71
C LEU A 8 -13.42 -1.53 -11.09
N LYS A 9 -13.16 -0.28 -10.68
CA LYS A 9 -14.18 0.80 -10.74
C LYS A 9 -13.67 2.25 -10.56
N LYS A 10 -14.25 3.09 -11.42
CA LYS A 10 -14.33 4.57 -11.54
C LYS A 10 -13.08 5.44 -11.29
N ASN A 11 -12.58 6.01 -12.40
CA ASN A 11 -11.84 7.27 -12.50
C ASN A 11 -10.50 7.42 -11.73
N LEU A 12 -9.90 6.32 -11.27
CA LEU A 12 -8.53 6.30 -10.72
C LEU A 12 -7.43 6.19 -11.79
N GLY A 13 -7.73 6.55 -13.05
CA GLY A 13 -6.77 6.54 -14.15
C GLY A 13 -6.45 5.14 -14.67
N HIS A 14 -7.42 4.47 -15.30
CA HIS A 14 -7.16 3.26 -16.09
C HIS A 14 -7.42 3.56 -17.57
N LYS A 15 -6.48 4.23 -18.23
CA LYS A 15 -6.55 4.56 -19.67
C LYS A 15 -5.92 3.49 -20.58
N TYR A 16 -5.33 2.42 -20.03
CA TYR A 16 -4.58 1.44 -20.82
C TYR A 16 -4.83 -0.01 -20.38
N LYS A 17 -4.57 -0.92 -21.33
CA LYS A 17 -4.69 -2.38 -21.21
C LYS A 17 -3.89 -2.88 -20.01
N LEU A 18 -4.53 -3.67 -19.15
CA LEU A 18 -3.90 -4.29 -17.98
C LEU A 18 -2.68 -5.10 -18.39
N ALA A 19 -1.49 -4.57 -18.14
CA ALA A 19 -0.24 -5.32 -18.25
C ALA A 19 0.02 -5.99 -16.90
N HIS A 20 0.25 -7.30 -16.90
CA HIS A 20 0.68 -8.00 -15.69
C HIS A 20 2.13 -7.61 -15.37
N HIS A 21 2.32 -6.73 -14.39
CA HIS A 21 3.64 -6.29 -13.96
C HIS A 21 4.24 -7.29 -12.97
N ARG A 22 5.41 -7.84 -13.29
CA ARG A 22 6.16 -8.75 -12.42
C ARG A 22 7.50 -8.14 -12.04
N ILE A 23 7.75 -8.01 -10.75
CA ILE A 23 9.03 -7.55 -10.19
C ILE A 23 9.92 -8.78 -9.96
N VAL A 24 11.12 -8.80 -10.55
CA VAL A 24 12.12 -9.86 -10.34
C VAL A 24 13.17 -9.37 -9.35
N LEU A 25 13.38 -10.13 -8.27
CA LEU A 25 14.36 -9.80 -7.24
C LEU A 25 15.78 -10.12 -7.71
N LYS A 26 16.75 -9.26 -7.38
CA LYS A 26 18.17 -9.54 -7.62
C LYS A 26 18.68 -10.69 -6.74
N ASP A 27 18.26 -10.72 -5.48
CA ASP A 27 18.51 -11.81 -4.55
C ASP A 27 17.21 -12.16 -3.80
N PRO A 28 16.58 -13.31 -4.10
CA PRO A 28 15.32 -13.71 -3.49
C PRO A 28 15.46 -14.20 -2.04
N ASN A 29 16.68 -14.48 -1.57
CA ASN A 29 16.91 -15.01 -0.22
C ASN A 29 16.98 -13.90 0.84
N ILE A 30 17.14 -12.63 0.42
CA ILE A 30 17.19 -11.49 1.32
C ILE A 30 15.77 -10.99 1.58
N VAL A 31 15.31 -11.17 2.81
CA VAL A 31 14.02 -10.66 3.28
C VAL A 31 14.23 -9.40 4.13
N ILE A 32 13.52 -8.32 3.79
CA ILE A 32 13.53 -7.07 4.56
C ILE A 32 12.23 -6.96 5.35
N ASN A 33 12.32 -7.04 6.67
CA ASN A 33 11.19 -6.85 7.58
C ASN A 33 11.57 -5.87 8.70
N LYS A 34 11.25 -4.60 8.49
CA LYS A 34 11.57 -3.52 9.42
C LYS A 34 10.38 -3.20 10.31
N ARG A 35 10.63 -2.92 11.59
CA ARG A 35 9.58 -2.49 12.53
C ARG A 35 9.02 -1.11 12.15
N ASN A 36 7.71 -0.94 12.29
CA ASN A 36 7.05 0.35 12.14
C ASN A 36 7.47 1.31 13.27
N TYR A 37 7.67 2.58 12.92
CA TYR A 37 7.93 3.62 13.91
C TYR A 37 6.69 3.86 14.79
N PRO A 38 6.87 4.12 16.09
CA PRO A 38 5.76 4.57 16.93
C PRO A 38 5.16 5.86 16.37
N LEU A 39 3.83 5.94 16.36
CA LEU A 39 3.09 7.12 15.93
C LEU A 39 2.34 7.72 17.11
N SER A 40 2.19 9.04 17.11
CA SER A 40 1.27 9.70 18.03
C SER A 40 -0.19 9.32 17.67
N PRO A 41 -1.13 9.39 18.63
CA PRO A 41 -2.53 9.02 18.37
C PRO A 41 -3.15 9.78 17.18
N ILE A 42 -2.83 11.08 17.04
CA ILE A 42 -3.31 11.92 15.93
C ILE A 42 -2.80 11.40 14.57
N LYS A 43 -1.51 11.05 14.51
CA LYS A 43 -0.88 10.50 13.28
C LYS A 43 -1.44 9.13 12.95
N GLN A 44 -1.71 8.30 13.96
CA GLN A 44 -2.29 6.98 13.77
C GLN A 44 -3.71 7.05 13.21
N GLU A 45 -4.53 7.99 13.70
CA GLU A 45 -5.89 8.19 13.20
C GLU A 45 -5.88 8.69 11.74
N ALA A 46 -5.02 9.66 11.41
CA ALA A 46 -4.86 10.12 10.03
C ALA A 46 -4.44 8.99 9.07
N LEU A 47 -3.48 8.15 9.49
CA LEU A 47 -3.07 6.98 8.72
C LEU A 47 -4.23 6.00 8.51
N LYS A 48 -5.01 5.71 9.56
CA LYS A 48 -6.15 4.80 9.51
C LYS A 48 -7.21 5.27 8.51
N GLN A 49 -7.51 6.56 8.48
CA GLN A 49 -8.46 7.14 7.53
C GLN A 49 -8.00 6.97 6.08
N GLN A 50 -6.71 7.17 5.80
CA GLN A 50 -6.16 6.93 4.46
C GLN A 50 -6.22 5.44 4.09
N VAL A 51 -5.86 4.54 5.00
CA VAL A 51 -5.92 3.08 4.77
C VAL A 51 -7.35 2.64 4.44
N VAL A 52 -8.35 3.08 5.20
CA VAL A 52 -9.76 2.74 4.93
C VAL A 52 -10.20 3.25 3.55
N LYS A 53 -9.80 4.47 3.18
CA LYS A 53 -10.09 5.02 1.85
C LYS A 53 -9.49 4.16 0.74
N LEU A 54 -8.20 3.83 0.83
CA LEU A 54 -7.48 3.06 -0.19
C LEU A 54 -7.98 1.60 -0.28
N LEU A 55 -8.34 0.99 0.85
CA LEU A 55 -9.00 -0.32 0.88
C LEU A 55 -10.36 -0.27 0.16
N LYS A 56 -11.17 0.76 0.44
CA LYS A 56 -12.47 0.95 -0.23
C LYS A 56 -12.34 1.18 -1.73
N GLU A 57 -11.27 1.86 -2.15
CA GLU A 57 -10.93 2.09 -3.56
C GLU A 57 -10.31 0.86 -4.24
N GLY A 58 -9.95 -0.18 -3.48
CA GLY A 58 -9.33 -1.40 -4.00
C GLY A 58 -7.89 -1.22 -4.49
N ILE A 59 -7.21 -0.18 -4.01
CA ILE A 59 -5.81 0.12 -4.37
C ILE A 59 -4.83 -0.70 -3.53
N ILE A 60 -5.20 -0.99 -2.28
CA ILE A 60 -4.45 -1.84 -1.36
C ILE A 60 -5.33 -2.99 -0.86
N GLU A 61 -4.69 -4.04 -0.35
CA GLU A 61 -5.36 -5.20 0.23
C GLU A 61 -4.67 -5.61 1.55
N GLU A 62 -5.40 -6.33 2.40
CA GLU A 62 -4.84 -6.94 3.60
C GLU A 62 -4.12 -8.24 3.24
N LEU A 63 -2.89 -8.39 3.72
CA LEU A 63 -2.09 -9.58 3.47
C LEU A 63 -1.08 -9.82 4.60
N VAL A 64 -0.65 -11.08 4.73
CA VAL A 64 0.47 -11.48 5.58
C VAL A 64 1.71 -11.61 4.70
N SER A 65 2.71 -10.76 4.93
CA SER A 65 3.97 -10.73 4.16
C SER A 65 5.15 -11.04 5.05
N VAL A 66 6.14 -11.73 4.49
CA VAL A 66 7.48 -11.83 5.10
C VAL A 66 8.24 -10.51 5.00
N TYR A 67 7.85 -9.62 4.08
CA TYR A 67 8.43 -8.30 3.87
C TYR A 67 7.63 -7.21 4.59
N ASN A 68 8.31 -6.26 5.23
CA ASN A 68 7.70 -5.07 5.80
C ASN A 68 8.64 -3.86 5.75
N ASN A 69 8.08 -2.68 5.48
CA ASN A 69 8.78 -1.40 5.57
C ASN A 69 7.95 -0.39 6.38
N PRO A 70 8.58 0.46 7.20
CA PRO A 70 7.86 1.44 7.99
C PRO A 70 7.21 2.51 7.13
N VAL A 71 5.96 2.86 7.45
CA VAL A 71 5.26 4.00 6.86
C VAL A 71 5.75 5.29 7.49
N LEU A 72 6.01 6.30 6.66
CA LEU A 72 6.41 7.64 7.08
C LEU A 72 5.27 8.62 6.83
N LEU A 73 4.86 9.37 7.86
CA LEU A 73 3.88 10.44 7.74
C LEU A 73 4.58 11.79 7.65
N VAL A 74 4.23 12.55 6.61
CA VAL A 74 4.78 13.88 6.34
C VAL A 74 3.62 14.84 6.15
N SER A 75 3.67 15.98 6.85
CA SER A 75 2.73 17.08 6.66
C SER A 75 2.99 17.75 5.31
N LYS A 76 1.95 17.89 4.50
CA LYS A 76 2.03 18.65 3.25
C LYS A 76 1.85 20.15 3.52
N LYS A 77 2.24 20.95 2.54
CA LYS A 77 2.20 22.42 2.61
C LYS A 77 0.78 22.99 2.85
N ASN A 78 -0.27 22.26 2.47
CA ASN A 78 -1.66 22.66 2.65
C ASN A 78 -2.24 22.27 4.02
N GLY A 79 -1.45 21.71 4.93
CA GLY A 79 -1.92 21.25 6.24
C GLY A 79 -2.62 19.89 6.22
N GLU A 80 -2.63 19.21 5.07
CA GLU A 80 -3.03 17.80 4.91
C GLU A 80 -1.84 16.82 4.91
#